data_AF-A0AAJ1V8S9-F1
#
_entry.id   AF-A0AAJ1V8S9-F1
#
_cell.length_a   1.000
_cell.length_b   1.000
_cell.length_c   1.000
_cell.angle_alpha   90.00
_cell.angle_beta   90.00
_cell.angle_gamma   90.00
#
_symmetry.space_group_name_H-M   'P 1'
#
loop_
_entity.id
_entity.type
_entity.pdbx_description
1 polymer ?
#
loop_
_entity_poly.entity_id
_entity_poly.type
_entity_poly.pdbx_seq_one_letter_code
_entity_poly.pdbx_strand_id
1 'polypeptide(L)'
;MFKKINQTLITKYPLIWNLKFIWILLTVLVFNLIAFVNGFLFFNKKSQLVESNLFEVFYNTGTAVYYVLIGVIILVIWIYFYIKNNRFKSNYPTSRNYLFKEFLAVFFILFLMFYVPNSFKIGFKNRVSNYMSEEQYLKDIDIINRTQGFTLQSNLGYNNYSRNLPVQVFDSLVSAKETKELYKANKKAYLNENPKNSYAPFLEPYFRNPEFETLLAKHFPERKSYNRINFQDSYSPLNKVNDQDISLYNNSYVEPSYAAAMSAEEAAYYAADSASTVASGQPEVYYNLASLYNYSSLSFENPKDDTLNHKFYDEQWMVLLKKNDRKTIENLLDQYTGLLKKNEIGYQFKHKKWIDYLPGYPYYFIDYKLNSSELVSYETNGVHKKSKIQDYINQSSLNQVYENIEFAKYNSTWFDYIQYYLLTALIVTVLIITFRFSSFKVWLISLIGAGILAILGSVFGISIDAVIGYTRYSPYLILLFFYLIFIFVMSYGLRTKKYKIITGVTLNWFVATNIFIGIMMLSFYTDIRTDILQIAHTGSRYELRENNAELQMLQKFSEIYLLINPILYVISFYFIINLYKKWQAMPEE
;
A
#
# COMPACT_ATOMS: atom_id res chain seq x y z
N MET A 1 -24.52 36.33 -28.43
CA MET A 1 -23.88 35.03 -28.75
C MET A 1 -24.64 33.82 -28.18
N PHE A 2 -24.92 33.79 -26.87
CA PHE A 2 -25.57 32.64 -26.20
C PHE A 2 -26.97 32.26 -26.72
N LYS A 3 -27.82 33.23 -27.10
CA LYS A 3 -29.14 32.95 -27.70
C LYS A 3 -29.04 32.15 -29.01
N LYS A 4 -28.09 32.51 -29.89
CA LYS A 4 -27.83 31.79 -31.15
C LYS A 4 -27.33 30.37 -30.89
N ILE A 5 -26.38 30.20 -29.96
CA ILE A 5 -25.86 28.87 -29.56
C ILE A 5 -27.00 27.99 -29.02
N ASN A 6 -27.83 28.53 -28.13
CA ASN A 6 -28.95 27.81 -27.55
C ASN A 6 -29.96 27.35 -28.62
N GLN A 7 -30.27 28.21 -29.59
CA GLN A 7 -31.18 27.90 -30.69
C GLN A 7 -30.62 26.84 -31.64
N THR A 8 -29.31 26.89 -31.94
CA THR A 8 -28.63 25.83 -32.71
C THR A 8 -28.63 24.49 -31.98
N LEU A 9 -28.38 24.49 -30.66
CA LEU A 9 -28.37 23.26 -29.86
C LEU A 9 -29.75 22.61 -29.80
N ILE A 10 -30.83 23.39 -29.64
CA ILE A 10 -32.20 22.85 -29.63
C ILE A 10 -32.55 22.21 -30.98
N THR A 11 -32.19 22.87 -32.07
CA THR A 11 -32.59 22.48 -33.43
C THR A 11 -31.75 21.34 -34.01
N LYS A 12 -30.43 21.35 -33.79
CA LYS A 12 -29.50 20.37 -34.37
C LYS A 12 -28.99 19.30 -33.40
N TYR A 13 -28.86 19.62 -32.11
CA TYR A 13 -28.25 18.74 -31.10
C TYR A 13 -29.08 18.62 -29.81
N PRO A 14 -30.32 18.11 -29.90
CA PRO A 14 -31.26 18.14 -28.78
C PRO A 14 -30.77 17.40 -27.54
N LEU A 15 -29.98 16.32 -27.70
CA LEU A 15 -29.39 15.58 -26.58
C LEU A 15 -28.41 16.46 -25.78
N ILE A 16 -27.50 17.14 -26.48
CA ILE A 16 -26.50 18.04 -25.89
C ILE A 16 -27.19 19.16 -25.13
N TRP A 17 -28.26 19.71 -25.73
CA TRP A 17 -29.06 20.75 -25.09
C TRP A 17 -29.79 20.26 -23.84
N ASN A 18 -30.35 19.05 -23.88
CA ASN A 18 -31.12 18.48 -22.78
C ASN A 18 -30.25 18.19 -21.56
N LEU A 19 -29.08 17.59 -21.80
CA LEU A 19 -28.07 17.32 -20.78
C LEU A 19 -27.44 18.59 -20.21
N LYS A 20 -27.64 19.76 -20.84
CA LYS A 20 -26.78 20.93 -20.63
C LYS A 20 -25.30 20.56 -20.75
N PHE A 21 -25.00 19.62 -21.65
CA PHE A 21 -23.74 18.88 -21.68
C PHE A 21 -22.51 19.79 -21.73
N ILE A 22 -22.53 20.81 -22.59
CA ILE A 22 -21.42 21.77 -22.73
C ILE A 22 -21.15 22.49 -21.40
N TRP A 23 -22.20 22.91 -20.70
CA TRP A 23 -22.09 23.67 -19.45
C TRP A 23 -21.59 22.80 -18.31
N ILE A 24 -22.19 21.62 -18.11
CA ILE A 24 -21.76 20.73 -17.05
C ILE A 24 -20.35 20.19 -17.30
N LEU A 25 -20.00 19.89 -18.55
CA LEU A 25 -18.65 19.43 -18.88
C LEU A 25 -17.62 20.52 -18.57
N LEU A 26 -17.89 21.77 -18.95
CA LEU A 26 -17.02 22.90 -18.62
C LEU A 26 -16.90 23.07 -17.10
N THR A 27 -18.01 23.01 -16.35
CA THR A 27 -17.99 23.09 -14.89
C THR A 27 -17.15 21.99 -14.26
N VAL A 28 -17.29 20.74 -14.71
CA VAL A 28 -16.53 19.60 -14.17
C VAL A 28 -15.04 19.67 -14.56
N LEU A 29 -14.72 20.17 -15.76
CA LEU A 29 -13.32 20.40 -16.16
C LEU A 29 -12.68 21.51 -15.32
N VAL A 30 -13.40 22.62 -15.07
CA VAL A 30 -12.94 23.67 -14.16
C VAL A 30 -12.78 23.14 -12.74
N PHE A 31 -13.70 22.29 -12.28
CA PHE A 31 -13.63 21.66 -10.96
C PHE A 31 -12.37 20.79 -10.79
N ASN A 32 -12.04 19.99 -11.80
CA ASN A 32 -10.80 19.21 -11.84
C ASN A 32 -9.55 20.10 -11.93
N LEU A 33 -9.61 21.18 -12.72
CA LEU A 33 -8.50 22.14 -12.83
C LEU A 33 -8.23 22.84 -11.49
N ILE A 34 -9.28 23.25 -10.76
CA ILE A 34 -9.14 23.82 -9.42
C ILE A 34 -8.52 22.78 -8.47
N ALA A 35 -8.95 21.52 -8.53
CA ALA A 35 -8.36 20.45 -7.74
C ALA A 35 -6.87 20.25 -8.03
N PHE A 36 -6.50 20.25 -9.30
CA PHE A 36 -5.10 20.20 -9.74
C PHE A 36 -4.30 21.39 -9.20
N VAL A 37 -4.79 22.62 -9.36
CA VAL A 37 -4.10 23.81 -8.86
C VAL A 37 -3.97 23.78 -7.34
N ASN A 38 -5.01 23.36 -6.62
CA ASN A 38 -4.96 23.23 -5.17
C ASN A 38 -3.95 22.16 -4.72
N GLY A 39 -3.88 21.02 -5.42
CA GLY A 39 -2.85 20.01 -5.16
C GLY A 39 -1.44 20.55 -5.43
N PHE A 40 -1.25 21.30 -6.52
CA PHE A 40 0.02 21.95 -6.85
C PHE A 40 0.44 22.97 -5.79
N LEU A 41 -0.51 23.74 -5.24
CA LEU A 41 -0.27 24.73 -4.19
C LEU A 41 -0.19 24.12 -2.78
N PHE A 42 -0.64 22.87 -2.61
CA PHE A 42 -0.60 22.17 -1.32
C PHE A 42 0.84 21.94 -0.84
N PHE A 43 1.76 21.66 -1.77
CA PHE A 43 3.18 21.60 -1.46
C PHE A 43 3.78 23.00 -1.38
N ASN A 44 3.95 23.47 -0.15
CA ASN A 44 4.46 24.80 0.14
C ASN A 44 5.65 24.81 1.10
N LYS A 45 5.95 23.69 1.75
CA LYS A 45 7.04 23.56 2.72
C LYS A 45 7.81 22.27 2.50
N LYS A 46 9.13 22.37 2.64
CA LYS A 46 10.03 21.24 2.53
C LYS A 46 9.74 20.14 3.55
N SER A 47 9.41 20.52 4.78
CA SER A 47 9.11 19.60 5.88
C SER A 47 8.00 18.59 5.55
N GLN A 48 7.13 18.88 4.57
CA GLN A 48 6.08 17.96 4.11
C GLN A 48 6.67 16.70 3.46
N LEU A 49 7.88 16.76 2.88
CA LEU A 49 8.53 15.58 2.26
C LEU A 49 8.85 14.48 3.26
N VAL A 50 8.86 14.78 4.56
CA VAL A 50 9.11 13.82 5.64
C VAL A 50 7.84 13.03 6.01
N GLU A 51 6.66 13.49 5.59
CA GLU A 51 5.40 12.83 5.93
C GLU A 51 5.24 11.48 5.21
N SER A 52 4.88 10.45 5.97
CA SER A 52 4.47 9.17 5.40
C SER A 52 3.12 9.31 4.69
N ASN A 53 2.95 8.59 3.57
CA ASN A 53 1.74 8.64 2.75
C ASN A 53 1.40 10.07 2.26
N LEU A 54 2.41 10.89 1.98
CA LEU A 54 2.27 12.29 1.56
C LEU A 54 1.21 12.48 0.45
N PHE A 55 1.20 11.60 -0.54
CA PHE A 55 0.28 11.71 -1.68
C PHE A 55 -1.16 11.22 -1.43
N GLU A 56 -1.44 10.68 -0.25
CA GLU A 56 -2.79 10.27 0.19
C GLU A 56 -3.49 11.35 1.04
N VAL A 57 -2.88 12.52 1.17
CA VAL A 57 -3.37 13.65 1.96
C VAL A 57 -4.79 14.10 1.59
N PHE A 58 -5.22 13.87 0.34
CA PHE A 58 -6.58 14.20 -0.09
C PHE A 58 -7.63 13.50 0.76
N TYR A 59 -7.42 12.21 1.07
CA TYR A 59 -8.34 11.38 1.85
C TYR A 59 -8.04 11.43 3.36
N ASN A 60 -6.77 11.60 3.73
CA ASN A 60 -6.33 11.60 5.12
C ASN A 60 -6.60 12.94 5.85
N THR A 61 -7.08 13.95 5.13
CA THR A 61 -7.41 15.26 5.68
C THR A 61 -8.86 15.64 5.39
N GLY A 62 -9.33 16.76 5.95
CA GLY A 62 -10.65 17.32 5.63
C GLY A 62 -10.84 17.74 4.16
N THR A 63 -9.80 17.69 3.33
CA THR A 63 -9.82 18.10 1.92
C THR A 63 -10.92 17.40 1.12
N ALA A 64 -11.03 16.07 1.23
CA ALA A 64 -12.05 15.30 0.52
C ALA A 64 -13.48 15.81 0.80
N VAL A 65 -13.79 16.16 2.07
CA VAL A 65 -15.12 16.62 2.47
C VAL A 65 -15.52 17.89 1.71
N TYR A 66 -14.61 18.86 1.57
CA TYR A 66 -14.89 20.10 0.84
C TYR A 66 -15.22 19.83 -0.64
N TYR A 67 -14.46 18.96 -1.31
CA TYR A 67 -14.73 18.61 -2.70
C TYR A 67 -16.01 17.80 -2.86
N VAL A 68 -16.33 16.89 -1.93
CA VAL A 68 -17.59 16.16 -1.95
C VAL A 68 -18.78 17.12 -1.85
N LEU A 69 -18.74 18.10 -0.94
CA LEU A 69 -19.81 19.10 -0.79
C LEU A 69 -20.00 19.93 -2.06
N ILE A 70 -18.92 20.42 -2.66
CA ILE A 70 -18.97 21.18 -3.93
C ILE A 70 -19.52 20.29 -5.06
N GLY A 71 -19.05 19.04 -5.16
CA GLY A 71 -19.51 18.06 -6.13
C GLY A 71 -21.02 17.79 -6.01
N VAL A 72 -21.54 17.64 -4.79
CA VAL A 72 -22.98 17.47 -4.53
C VAL A 72 -23.77 18.69 -4.98
N ILE A 73 -23.30 19.92 -4.72
CA ILE A 73 -23.98 21.15 -5.17
C ILE A 73 -24.05 21.20 -6.70
N ILE A 74 -22.92 20.94 -7.38
CA ILE A 74 -22.87 20.90 -8.86
C ILE A 74 -23.85 19.83 -9.37
N LEU A 75 -23.83 18.64 -8.76
CA LEU A 75 -24.69 17.52 -9.14
C LEU A 75 -26.18 17.88 -8.98
N VAL A 76 -26.60 18.45 -7.86
CA VAL A 76 -28.00 18.84 -7.60
C VAL A 76 -28.49 19.88 -8.60
N ILE A 77 -27.70 20.94 -8.82
CA ILE A 77 -28.05 22.01 -9.78
C ILE A 77 -28.19 21.41 -11.19
N TRP A 78 -27.24 20.56 -11.59
CA TRP A 78 -27.27 19.93 -12.90
C TRP A 78 -28.46 18.99 -13.06
N ILE A 79 -28.72 18.13 -12.06
CA ILE A 79 -29.83 17.18 -12.04
C ILE A 79 -31.17 17.91 -12.17
N TYR A 80 -31.35 19.05 -11.49
CA TYR A 80 -32.56 19.86 -11.61
C TYR A 80 -32.85 20.25 -13.06
N PHE A 81 -31.85 20.77 -13.80
CA PHE A 81 -32.02 21.13 -15.21
C PHE A 81 -32.16 19.91 -16.12
N TYR A 82 -31.44 18.85 -15.81
CA TYR A 82 -31.41 17.61 -16.58
C TYR A 82 -32.76 16.87 -16.56
N ILE A 83 -33.40 16.79 -15.38
CA ILE A 83 -34.68 16.10 -15.19
C ILE A 83 -35.84 16.87 -15.82
N LYS A 84 -35.78 18.20 -15.83
CA LYS A 84 -36.89 19.09 -16.25
C LYS A 84 -37.46 18.73 -17.62
N ASN A 85 -36.61 18.30 -18.56
CA ASN A 85 -37.00 17.98 -19.93
C ASN A 85 -36.75 16.49 -20.21
N ASN A 86 -37.78 15.66 -20.05
CA ASN A 86 -37.65 14.21 -20.24
C ASN A 86 -38.53 13.67 -21.37
N ARG A 87 -37.94 13.58 -22.57
CA ARG A 87 -38.59 13.05 -23.78
C ARG A 87 -39.10 11.62 -23.63
N PHE A 88 -38.36 10.77 -22.91
CA PHE A 88 -38.74 9.39 -22.70
C PHE A 88 -40.04 9.33 -21.89
N LYS A 89 -40.11 9.98 -20.72
CA LYS A 89 -41.33 10.04 -19.90
C LYS A 89 -42.53 10.67 -20.60
N SER A 90 -42.30 11.65 -21.48
CA SER A 90 -43.37 12.32 -22.23
C SER A 90 -43.84 11.55 -23.48
N ASN A 91 -43.50 10.26 -23.60
CA ASN A 91 -43.90 9.36 -24.70
C ASN A 91 -43.50 9.85 -26.11
N TYR A 92 -42.47 10.69 -26.22
CA TYR A 92 -41.91 11.04 -27.51
C TYR A 92 -41.15 9.84 -28.10
N PRO A 93 -41.26 9.55 -29.40
CA PRO A 93 -40.50 8.48 -30.03
C PRO A 93 -38.99 8.71 -29.89
N THR A 94 -38.33 7.91 -29.06
CA THR A 94 -36.86 7.95 -28.89
C THR A 94 -36.20 6.67 -29.37
N SER A 95 -35.13 6.82 -30.16
CA SER A 95 -34.33 5.69 -30.62
C SER A 95 -33.49 5.11 -29.47
N ARG A 96 -33.16 3.82 -29.57
CA ARG A 96 -32.23 3.17 -28.61
C ARG A 96 -30.90 3.90 -28.56
N ASN A 97 -30.38 4.30 -29.73
CA ASN A 97 -29.10 4.98 -29.85
C ASN A 97 -29.10 6.35 -29.16
N TYR A 98 -30.23 7.06 -29.16
CA TYR A 98 -30.36 8.33 -28.43
C TYR A 98 -30.22 8.11 -26.91
N LEU A 99 -30.94 7.12 -26.36
CA LEU A 99 -30.90 6.78 -24.93
C LEU A 99 -29.53 6.23 -24.51
N PHE A 100 -28.86 5.50 -25.40
CA PHE A 100 -27.52 4.99 -25.14
C PHE A 100 -26.48 6.11 -25.11
N LYS A 101 -26.52 7.05 -26.07
CA LYS A 101 -25.66 8.23 -26.06
C LYS A 101 -25.90 9.10 -24.81
N GLU A 102 -27.14 9.17 -24.36
CA GLU A 102 -27.50 9.85 -23.12
C GLU A 102 -26.85 9.18 -21.90
N PHE A 103 -26.96 7.86 -21.76
CA PHE A 103 -26.29 7.09 -20.72
C PHE A 103 -24.77 7.30 -20.74
N LEU A 104 -24.12 7.19 -21.92
CA LEU A 104 -22.68 7.41 -22.06
C LEU A 104 -22.26 8.81 -21.63
N ALA A 105 -23.02 9.84 -22.01
CA ALA A 105 -22.72 11.21 -21.66
C ALA A 105 -22.85 11.45 -20.14
N VAL A 106 -23.88 10.92 -19.49
CA VAL A 106 -24.05 10.99 -18.03
C VAL A 106 -22.93 10.25 -17.31
N PHE A 107 -22.59 9.04 -17.77
CA PHE A 107 -21.50 8.25 -17.22
C PHE A 107 -20.16 8.98 -17.31
N PHE A 108 -19.85 9.56 -18.46
CA PHE A 108 -18.63 10.32 -18.67
C PHE A 108 -18.54 11.56 -17.77
N ILE A 109 -19.62 12.33 -17.63
CA ILE A 109 -19.66 13.50 -16.74
C ILE A 109 -19.42 13.08 -15.29
N LEU A 110 -20.09 12.02 -14.82
CA LEU A 110 -19.94 11.53 -13.46
C LEU A 110 -18.54 10.95 -13.20
N PHE A 111 -17.96 10.24 -14.18
CA PHE A 111 -16.59 9.78 -14.09
C PHE A 111 -15.62 10.94 -13.88
N LEU A 112 -15.71 12.00 -14.69
CA LEU A 112 -14.87 13.19 -14.52
C LEU A 112 -15.12 13.88 -13.17
N MET A 113 -16.35 13.86 -12.65
CA MET A 113 -16.67 14.43 -11.33
C MET A 113 -16.06 13.61 -10.19
N PHE A 114 -16.00 12.28 -10.30
CA PHE A 114 -15.36 11.42 -9.31
C PHE A 114 -13.83 11.33 -9.46
N TYR A 115 -13.26 11.74 -10.60
CA TYR A 115 -11.81 11.75 -10.86
C TYR A 115 -11.04 12.89 -10.16
N VAL A 116 -11.76 13.81 -9.51
CA VAL A 116 -11.21 14.98 -8.79
C VAL A 116 -10.08 14.67 -7.81
N PRO A 117 -10.14 13.61 -6.98
CA PRO A 117 -9.03 13.26 -6.09
C PRO A 117 -7.72 13.02 -6.85
N ASN A 118 -7.80 12.38 -8.02
CA ASN A 118 -6.62 12.11 -8.82
C ASN A 118 -6.09 13.37 -9.50
N SER A 119 -6.96 14.29 -9.93
CA SER A 119 -6.55 15.61 -10.41
C SER A 119 -5.75 16.37 -9.36
N PHE A 120 -6.17 16.34 -8.10
CA PHE A 120 -5.41 16.90 -6.97
C PHE A 120 -4.05 16.21 -6.79
N LYS A 121 -4.04 14.87 -6.74
CA LYS A 121 -2.81 14.08 -6.59
C LYS A 121 -1.81 14.38 -7.71
N ILE A 122 -2.25 14.45 -8.97
CA ILE A 122 -1.41 14.79 -10.13
C ILE A 122 -0.80 16.20 -9.98
N GLY A 123 -1.60 17.19 -9.56
CA GLY A 123 -1.10 18.55 -9.31
C GLY A 123 -0.03 18.59 -8.23
N PHE A 124 -0.26 17.88 -7.13
CA PHE A 124 0.68 17.75 -6.02
C PHE A 124 1.98 17.06 -6.46
N LYS A 125 1.88 15.91 -7.12
CA LYS A 125 3.04 15.20 -7.68
C LYS A 125 3.85 16.06 -8.63
N ASN A 126 3.18 16.80 -9.52
CA ASN A 126 3.87 17.70 -10.44
C ASN A 126 4.65 18.80 -9.71
N ARG A 127 4.17 19.28 -8.57
CA ARG A 127 4.92 20.25 -7.76
C ARG A 127 6.14 19.60 -7.09
N VAL A 128 5.98 18.42 -6.50
CA VAL A 128 7.06 17.68 -5.82
C VAL A 128 8.12 17.20 -6.80
N SER A 129 7.72 16.69 -7.97
CA SER A 129 8.67 16.19 -8.98
C SER A 129 9.60 17.28 -9.53
N ASN A 130 9.11 18.52 -9.56
CA ASN A 130 9.85 19.71 -9.98
C ASN A 130 10.59 20.42 -8.83
N TYR A 131 10.45 19.94 -7.59
CA TYR A 131 11.13 20.53 -6.43
C TYR A 131 12.65 20.34 -6.49
N MET A 132 13.11 19.20 -6.99
CA MET A 132 14.51 18.85 -7.16
C MET A 132 14.74 18.43 -8.61
N SER A 133 15.82 18.86 -9.26
CA SER A 133 16.13 18.37 -10.62
C SER A 133 16.47 16.88 -10.60
N GLU A 134 16.31 16.19 -11.73
CA GLU A 134 16.69 14.78 -11.84
C GLU A 134 18.19 14.58 -11.58
N GLU A 135 19.04 15.42 -12.16
CA GLU A 135 20.49 15.40 -11.92
C GLU A 135 20.83 15.55 -10.42
N GLN A 136 20.17 16.48 -9.74
CA GLN A 136 20.39 16.67 -8.30
C GLN A 136 19.89 15.48 -7.49
N TYR A 137 18.74 14.90 -7.85
CA TYR A 137 18.21 13.70 -7.20
C TYR A 137 19.19 12.51 -7.33
N LEU A 138 19.64 12.22 -8.56
CA LEU A 138 20.58 11.12 -8.83
C LEU A 138 21.92 11.34 -8.11
N LYS A 139 22.39 12.58 -8.05
CA LYS A 139 23.59 12.95 -7.29
C LYS A 139 23.39 12.76 -5.78
N ASP A 140 22.24 13.16 -5.25
CA ASP A 140 21.96 13.08 -3.83
C ASP A 140 21.86 11.61 -3.37
N ILE A 141 21.18 10.74 -4.14
CA ILE A 141 21.13 9.30 -3.83
C ILE A 141 22.49 8.61 -3.98
N ASP A 142 23.34 9.00 -4.94
CA ASP A 142 24.70 8.47 -5.08
C ASP A 142 25.57 8.87 -3.86
N ILE A 143 25.48 10.12 -3.38
CA ILE A 143 26.17 10.54 -2.15
C ILE A 143 25.68 9.74 -0.95
N ILE A 144 24.36 9.54 -0.81
CA ILE A 144 23.79 8.75 0.29
C ILE A 144 24.30 7.31 0.22
N ASN A 145 24.18 6.65 -0.93
CA ASN A 145 24.63 5.28 -1.12
C ASN A 145 26.16 5.13 -0.98
N ARG A 146 26.97 6.14 -1.30
CA ARG A 146 28.42 6.12 -1.03
C ARG A 146 28.78 6.35 0.43
N THR A 147 27.89 6.97 1.20
CA THR A 147 28.18 7.37 2.59
C THR A 147 27.56 6.43 3.61
N GLN A 148 26.44 5.77 3.28
CA GLN A 148 25.64 4.98 4.21
C GLN A 148 26.43 3.94 4.99
N GLY A 149 27.35 3.21 4.34
CA GLY A 149 28.20 2.24 5.03
C GLY A 149 29.00 2.87 6.18
N PHE A 150 29.42 4.14 6.05
CA PHE A 150 30.20 4.84 7.06
C PHE A 150 29.35 5.52 8.15
N THR A 151 28.02 5.53 8.05
CA THR A 151 27.13 6.17 9.05
C THR A 151 26.78 5.26 10.22
N LEU A 152 27.06 3.95 10.11
CA LEU A 152 27.03 2.92 11.17
C LEU A 152 25.76 2.96 12.06
N GLN A 153 24.59 3.26 11.48
CA GLN A 153 23.33 3.31 12.21
C GLN A 153 22.85 1.88 12.56
N SER A 154 22.51 1.62 13.84
CA SER A 154 22.09 0.31 14.36
C SER A 154 20.82 -0.25 13.71
N ASN A 155 19.97 0.64 13.23
CA ASN A 155 18.71 0.38 12.51
C ASN A 155 18.90 0.02 11.03
N LEU A 156 20.14 0.01 10.53
CA LEU A 156 20.53 -0.58 9.24
C LEU A 156 21.17 -1.96 9.43
N GLY A 157 21.16 -2.46 10.68
CA GLY A 157 21.75 -3.72 11.07
C GLY A 157 21.27 -4.84 10.17
N TYR A 158 22.24 -5.50 9.55
CA TYR A 158 22.09 -6.69 8.75
C TYR A 158 20.98 -7.62 9.26
N ASN A 159 20.01 -7.87 8.40
CA ASN A 159 19.45 -9.19 8.30
C ASN A 159 20.55 -10.06 7.65
N ASN A 160 20.78 -11.33 8.07
CA ASN A 160 21.89 -12.16 7.59
C ASN A 160 22.05 -12.38 6.04
N TYR A 161 21.29 -11.70 5.18
CA TYR A 161 21.05 -12.05 3.79
C TYR A 161 21.55 -11.03 2.76
N SER A 162 22.06 -9.86 3.18
CA SER A 162 22.47 -8.78 2.26
C SER A 162 23.96 -8.78 1.88
N ARG A 163 24.72 -9.83 2.21
CA ARG A 163 26.18 -9.91 1.97
C ARG A 163 26.42 -10.14 0.49
N ASN A 164 26.65 -9.05 -0.23
CA ASN A 164 26.92 -9.08 -1.66
C ASN A 164 28.39 -9.25 -2.00
N LEU A 165 29.29 -9.07 -1.03
CA LEU A 165 30.71 -9.29 -1.18
C LEU A 165 31.29 -10.28 -0.16
N PRO A 166 32.22 -11.16 -0.58
CA PRO A 166 32.95 -12.02 0.32
C PRO A 166 33.81 -11.17 1.26
N VAL A 167 33.81 -11.53 2.54
CA VAL A 167 34.69 -10.92 3.55
C VAL A 167 35.84 -11.87 3.75
N GLN A 168 36.93 -11.59 3.03
CA GLN A 168 38.08 -12.48 2.91
C GLN A 168 38.57 -13.01 4.26
N VAL A 169 38.56 -12.20 5.33
CA VAL A 169 38.97 -12.67 6.65
C VAL A 169 37.98 -13.72 7.18
N PHE A 170 36.69 -13.42 7.32
CA PHE A 170 35.73 -14.39 7.87
C PHE A 170 35.56 -15.62 6.97
N ASP A 171 35.61 -15.46 5.65
CA ASP A 171 35.52 -16.56 4.69
C ASP A 171 36.78 -17.42 4.65
N SER A 172 37.91 -16.90 5.16
CA SER A 172 39.14 -17.68 5.35
C SER A 172 39.19 -18.44 6.67
N LEU A 173 38.35 -18.08 7.65
CA LEU A 173 38.28 -18.75 8.96
C LEU A 173 37.56 -20.10 8.89
N VAL A 174 36.62 -20.28 7.94
CA VAL A 174 35.91 -21.54 7.68
C VAL A 174 35.67 -21.68 6.20
N SER A 175 36.04 -22.80 5.59
CA SER A 175 35.79 -23.03 4.16
C SER A 175 34.30 -23.16 3.86
N ALA A 176 33.90 -22.89 2.61
CA ALA A 176 32.52 -23.08 2.15
C ALA A 176 32.03 -24.54 2.31
N LYS A 177 32.96 -25.51 2.24
CA LYS A 177 32.66 -26.93 2.47
C LYS A 177 32.33 -27.20 3.93
N GLU A 178 33.17 -26.71 4.84
CA GLU A 178 32.98 -26.85 6.30
C GLU A 178 31.69 -26.16 6.76
N THR A 179 31.39 -24.97 6.25
CA THR A 179 30.13 -24.25 6.52
C THR A 179 28.90 -25.10 6.13
N LYS A 180 28.95 -25.75 4.97
CA LYS A 180 27.86 -26.61 4.46
C LYS A 180 27.72 -27.91 5.25
N GLU A 181 28.83 -28.45 5.75
CA GLU A 181 28.85 -29.67 6.57
C GLU A 181 28.31 -29.38 7.99
N LEU A 182 28.74 -28.26 8.60
CA LEU A 182 28.24 -27.77 9.88
C LEU A 182 26.75 -27.51 9.87
N TYR A 183 26.24 -26.86 8.82
CA TYR A 183 24.80 -26.66 8.65
C TYR A 183 24.02 -27.97 8.66
N LYS A 184 24.48 -28.96 7.89
CA LYS A 184 23.80 -30.26 7.80
C LYS A 184 23.82 -31.00 9.14
N ALA A 185 24.94 -30.93 9.87
CA ALA A 185 25.09 -31.55 11.17
C ALA A 185 24.12 -30.94 12.21
N ASN A 186 24.09 -29.60 12.31
CA ASN A 186 23.23 -28.89 13.25
C ASN A 186 21.74 -29.07 12.94
N LYS A 187 21.37 -29.03 11.65
CA LYS A 187 20.01 -29.35 11.21
C LYS A 187 19.57 -30.74 11.65
N LYS A 188 20.45 -31.73 11.51
CA LYS A 188 20.17 -33.12 11.90
C LYS A 188 20.02 -33.24 13.42
N ALA A 189 20.90 -32.61 14.20
CA ALA A 189 20.82 -32.61 15.67
C ALA A 189 19.50 -31.99 16.17
N TYR A 190 19.14 -30.81 15.65
CA TYR A 190 17.89 -30.15 16.04
C TYR A 190 16.64 -30.97 15.69
N LEU A 191 16.58 -31.54 14.48
CA LEU A 191 15.42 -32.35 14.05
C LEU A 191 15.30 -33.65 14.87
N ASN A 192 16.41 -34.18 15.40
CA ASN A 192 16.36 -35.32 16.31
C ASN A 192 15.76 -34.93 17.67
N GLU A 193 16.10 -33.75 18.19
CA GLU A 193 15.56 -33.24 19.46
C GLU A 193 14.13 -32.69 19.33
N ASN A 194 13.77 -32.18 18.15
CA ASN A 194 12.49 -31.50 17.88
C ASN A 194 11.78 -32.06 16.63
N PRO A 195 11.37 -33.35 16.62
CA PRO A 195 10.96 -34.07 15.41
C PRO A 195 9.65 -33.60 14.76
N LYS A 196 8.80 -32.87 15.50
CA LYS A 196 7.52 -32.32 15.00
C LYS A 196 7.61 -30.86 14.57
N ASN A 197 8.72 -30.20 14.83
CA ASN A 197 8.92 -28.81 14.47
C ASN A 197 9.60 -28.74 13.10
N SER A 198 9.14 -27.84 12.23
CA SER A 198 9.95 -27.50 11.06
C SER A 198 11.28 -26.93 11.53
N TYR A 199 12.40 -27.38 10.96
CA TYR A 199 13.69 -26.73 11.17
C TYR A 199 13.64 -25.36 10.50
N ALA A 200 13.12 -24.37 11.21
CA ALA A 200 13.52 -23.00 11.00
C ALA A 200 15.02 -22.97 11.34
N PRO A 201 15.91 -22.63 10.40
CA PRO A 201 17.32 -22.50 10.72
C PRO A 201 17.43 -21.53 11.89
N PHE A 202 17.75 -22.06 13.07
CA PHE A 202 17.90 -21.23 14.25
C PHE A 202 18.95 -20.16 13.92
N LEU A 203 18.58 -18.92 14.21
CA LEU A 203 19.25 -17.71 13.79
C LEU A 203 20.54 -17.43 14.55
N GLU A 204 21.25 -18.45 15.00
CA GLU A 204 22.66 -18.26 15.30
C GLU A 204 23.40 -18.35 13.97
N PRO A 205 24.16 -17.31 13.59
CA PRO A 205 24.91 -17.34 12.36
C PRO A 205 25.68 -18.66 12.30
N TYR A 206 25.72 -19.28 11.12
CA TYR A 206 26.41 -20.55 10.78
C TYR A 206 27.87 -20.62 11.28
N PHE A 207 28.37 -19.50 11.78
CA PHE A 207 29.65 -19.22 12.36
C PHE A 207 29.73 -19.46 13.88
N ARG A 208 28.71 -19.80 14.66
CA ARG A 208 28.87 -19.91 16.14
C ARG A 208 28.73 -21.31 16.71
N ASN A 209 29.51 -22.27 16.19
CA ASN A 209 29.78 -23.51 16.92
C ASN A 209 30.99 -23.33 17.87
N PRO A 210 31.16 -24.16 18.91
CA PRO A 210 32.30 -24.08 19.82
C PRO A 210 33.67 -24.13 19.11
N GLU A 211 33.75 -24.79 17.95
CA GLU A 211 34.97 -24.87 17.14
C GLU A 211 35.32 -23.52 16.50
N PHE A 212 34.34 -22.77 16.00
CA PHE A 212 34.56 -21.43 15.45
C PHE A 212 34.93 -20.42 16.52
N GLU A 213 34.30 -20.48 17.69
CA GLU A 213 34.68 -19.64 18.83
C GLU A 213 36.13 -19.91 19.25
N THR A 214 36.56 -21.18 19.21
CA THR A 214 37.96 -21.57 19.42
C THR A 214 38.87 -21.02 18.32
N LEU A 215 38.41 -21.03 17.07
CA LEU A 215 39.17 -20.56 15.91
C LEU A 215 39.30 -19.02 15.89
N LEU A 216 38.27 -18.28 16.32
CA LEU A 216 38.31 -16.84 16.60
C LEU A 216 39.28 -16.53 17.73
N ALA A 217 39.18 -17.22 18.88
CA ALA A 217 40.08 -17.01 20.00
C ALA A 217 41.55 -17.25 19.62
N LYS A 218 41.81 -18.26 18.77
CA LYS A 218 43.15 -18.56 18.25
C LYS A 218 43.70 -17.49 17.31
N HIS A 219 42.87 -16.96 16.41
CA HIS A 219 43.29 -15.91 15.47
C HIS A 219 43.29 -14.50 16.09
N PHE A 220 42.59 -14.31 17.21
CA PHE A 220 42.38 -13.01 17.86
C PHE A 220 42.59 -13.06 19.38
N PRO A 221 43.81 -13.39 19.86
CA PRO A 221 44.09 -13.66 21.28
C PRO A 221 43.92 -12.47 22.22
N GLU A 222 43.85 -11.24 21.70
CA GLU A 222 43.67 -10.02 22.49
C GLU A 222 42.20 -9.73 22.86
N ARG A 223 41.24 -10.53 22.35
CA ARG A 223 39.80 -10.37 22.62
C ARG A 223 39.36 -11.24 23.78
N LYS A 224 39.07 -10.63 24.92
CA LYS A 224 38.81 -11.35 26.18
C LYS A 224 37.34 -11.71 26.42
N SER A 225 36.37 -11.10 25.74
CA SER A 225 34.96 -11.49 25.82
C SER A 225 34.16 -11.13 24.56
N TYR A 226 33.21 -12.01 24.19
CA TYR A 226 32.27 -11.82 23.08
C TYR A 226 30.84 -11.81 23.65
N ASN A 227 30.04 -10.76 23.38
CA ASN A 227 28.62 -10.78 23.72
C ASN A 227 27.79 -11.52 22.66
N ARG A 228 26.71 -12.17 23.11
CA ARG A 228 25.66 -12.72 22.24
C ARG A 228 24.90 -11.56 21.62
N ILE A 229 24.88 -11.49 20.30
CA ILE A 229 23.91 -10.66 19.58
C ILE A 229 22.71 -11.57 19.34
N ASN A 230 21.51 -11.15 19.73
CA ASN A 230 20.28 -11.83 19.33
C ASN A 230 20.07 -11.56 17.83
N PHE A 231 20.40 -12.53 16.99
CA PHE A 231 20.24 -12.46 15.53
C PHE A 231 18.84 -12.93 15.07
N GLN A 232 17.88 -13.02 15.99
CA GLN A 232 16.62 -13.76 15.91
C GLN A 232 15.62 -13.36 14.81
N ASP A 233 15.90 -12.36 13.99
CA ASP A 233 14.93 -11.86 13.02
C ASP A 233 15.34 -12.05 11.56
N SER A 234 16.25 -12.95 11.14
CA SER A 234 16.77 -12.80 9.78
C SER A 234 17.41 -14.00 9.05
N TYR A 235 16.63 -15.00 8.60
CA TYR A 235 16.99 -15.86 7.44
C TYR A 235 15.80 -16.47 6.67
N SER A 236 15.80 -16.35 5.34
CA SER A 236 14.85 -16.81 4.32
C SER A 236 15.58 -16.81 2.95
N PRO A 237 15.71 -17.95 2.25
CA PRO A 237 16.56 -18.04 1.07
C PRO A 237 16.09 -17.15 -0.09
N LEU A 238 17.04 -16.51 -0.80
CA LEU A 238 16.89 -15.63 -1.98
C LEU A 238 15.95 -16.14 -3.09
N ASN A 239 15.68 -17.45 -3.12
CA ASN A 239 14.83 -18.08 -4.13
C ASN A 239 13.34 -18.17 -3.71
N LYS A 240 12.95 -17.59 -2.58
CA LYS A 240 11.58 -17.66 -2.03
C LYS A 240 11.11 -16.39 -1.30
N VAL A 241 11.69 -15.23 -1.59
CA VAL A 241 11.20 -13.98 -0.98
C VAL A 241 10.07 -13.43 -1.84
N ASN A 242 8.85 -13.46 -1.31
CA ASN A 242 7.75 -12.64 -1.84
C ASN A 242 7.95 -11.21 -1.33
N ASP A 243 7.60 -10.21 -2.15
CA ASP A 243 7.80 -8.78 -1.90
C ASP A 243 7.24 -8.27 -0.54
N GLN A 244 6.36 -9.02 0.12
CA GLN A 244 5.77 -8.67 1.41
C GLN A 244 6.75 -8.76 2.60
N ASP A 245 7.74 -9.66 2.56
CA ASP A 245 8.69 -9.84 3.68
C ASP A 245 9.66 -8.67 3.83
N ILE A 246 9.86 -7.87 2.77
CA ILE A 246 10.71 -6.67 2.80
C ILE A 246 10.06 -5.55 3.64
N SER A 247 8.73 -5.53 3.74
CA SER A 247 8.00 -4.46 4.44
C SER A 247 8.05 -4.54 5.97
N LEU A 248 8.24 -5.75 6.53
CA LEU A 248 8.29 -5.96 7.99
C LEU A 248 9.59 -5.44 8.61
N TYR A 249 10.68 -5.35 7.85
CA TYR A 249 11.99 -4.90 8.34
C TYR A 249 12.18 -3.38 8.31
N ASN A 250 11.42 -2.67 7.48
CA ASN A 250 11.53 -1.21 7.36
C ASN A 250 10.75 -0.45 8.47
N ASN A 251 10.00 -1.16 9.33
CA ASN A 251 9.05 -0.56 10.26
C ASN A 251 9.38 -0.78 11.76
N SER A 252 10.65 -0.92 12.14
CA SER A 252 11.05 -0.78 13.54
C SER A 252 11.22 0.69 13.92
N TYR A 253 10.11 1.43 13.84
CA TYR A 253 9.93 2.69 14.54
C TYR A 253 9.80 2.36 16.04
N VAL A 254 10.82 2.69 16.83
CA VAL A 254 10.63 2.80 18.28
C VAL A 254 10.05 4.18 18.53
N GLU A 255 8.74 4.25 18.78
CA GLU A 255 8.15 5.45 19.35
C GLU A 255 8.92 5.83 20.62
N PRO A 256 9.23 7.13 20.84
CA PRO A 256 9.73 7.60 22.13
C PRO A 256 8.77 7.36 23.31
N SER A 257 7.55 6.87 23.05
CA SER A 257 6.48 6.64 24.03
C SER A 257 6.55 5.29 24.74
N TYR A 258 7.31 4.30 24.21
CA TYR A 258 7.36 2.95 24.79
C TYR A 258 8.14 2.86 26.12
N ALA A 259 8.73 3.97 26.57
CA ALA A 259 9.37 4.08 27.88
C ALA A 259 8.38 4.13 29.06
N ALA A 260 7.06 4.09 28.81
CA ALA A 260 6.04 4.24 29.86
C ALA A 260 5.37 2.94 30.34
N ALA A 261 5.67 1.77 29.77
CA ALA A 261 4.89 0.55 30.03
C ALA A 261 5.71 -0.72 30.31
N MET A 262 6.95 -0.61 30.79
CA MET A 262 7.66 -1.78 31.30
C MET A 262 7.07 -2.21 32.65
N SER A 263 6.71 -3.49 32.75
CA SER A 263 6.23 -4.07 34.02
C SER A 263 7.39 -4.23 35.00
N ALA A 264 7.10 -4.14 36.31
CA ALA A 264 8.10 -4.26 37.37
C ALA A 264 8.86 -5.61 37.35
N GLU A 265 8.27 -6.63 36.72
CA GLU A 265 8.83 -7.98 36.61
C GLU A 265 9.90 -8.06 35.51
N GLU A 266 9.73 -7.35 34.40
CA GLU A 266 10.77 -7.19 33.37
C GLU A 266 11.96 -6.38 33.88
N ALA A 267 11.71 -5.34 34.68
CA ALA A 267 12.78 -4.53 35.29
C ALA A 267 13.66 -5.35 36.25
N ALA A 268 13.08 -6.32 36.96
CA ALA A 268 13.80 -7.20 37.89
C ALA A 268 14.71 -8.20 37.17
N TYR A 269 14.31 -8.69 35.99
CA TYR A 269 15.10 -9.63 35.19
C TYR A 269 16.40 -8.98 34.67
N TYR A 270 16.33 -7.75 34.16
CA TYR A 270 17.51 -7.01 33.69
C TYR A 270 18.44 -6.54 34.82
N ALA A 271 17.89 -6.26 36.01
CA ALA A 271 18.68 -5.93 37.20
C ALA A 271 19.47 -7.13 37.74
N ALA A 272 18.94 -8.34 37.61
CA ALA A 272 19.62 -9.57 38.02
C ALA A 272 20.77 -9.96 37.07
N ASP A 273 20.59 -9.75 35.77
CA ASP A 273 21.62 -10.04 34.75
C ASP A 273 22.83 -9.09 34.85
N SER A 274 22.56 -7.81 35.10
CA SER A 274 23.58 -6.77 35.30
C SER A 274 24.32 -6.88 36.64
N ALA A 275 23.72 -7.46 37.67
CA ALA A 275 24.42 -7.74 38.93
C ALA A 275 25.47 -8.87 38.80
N SER A 276 25.33 -9.76 37.81
CA SER A 276 26.28 -10.87 37.58
C SER A 276 27.60 -10.42 36.92
N THR A 277 27.59 -9.29 36.21
CA THR A 277 28.73 -8.81 35.39
C THR A 277 29.71 -7.90 36.16
N VAL A 278 29.39 -7.47 37.38
CA VAL A 278 30.24 -6.53 38.16
C VAL A 278 31.23 -7.27 39.09
N ALA A 279 31.14 -8.60 39.22
CA ALA A 279 31.96 -9.37 40.16
C ALA A 279 33.39 -9.68 39.68
N SER A 280 33.73 -9.51 38.39
CA SER A 280 35.08 -9.72 37.86
C SER A 280 35.81 -8.38 37.69
N GLY A 281 36.75 -8.08 38.59
CA GLY A 281 37.48 -6.80 38.67
C GLY A 281 38.44 -6.45 37.52
N GLN A 282 38.04 -6.63 36.26
CA GLN A 282 38.69 -6.10 35.07
C GLN A 282 37.61 -5.52 34.15
N PRO A 283 37.78 -4.34 33.55
CA PRO A 283 36.82 -3.86 32.56
C PRO A 283 36.81 -4.85 31.39
N GLU A 284 35.74 -5.62 31.25
CA GLU A 284 35.54 -6.47 30.09
C GLU A 284 35.37 -5.56 28.86
N VAL A 285 36.41 -5.47 28.04
CA VAL A 285 36.32 -4.77 26.76
C VAL A 285 35.62 -5.70 25.79
N TYR A 286 34.30 -5.57 25.70
CA TYR A 286 33.50 -6.29 24.73
C TYR A 286 33.77 -5.75 23.32
N TYR A 287 34.26 -6.60 22.42
CA TYR A 287 34.39 -6.24 21.01
C TYR A 287 33.25 -6.89 20.23
N ASN A 288 32.40 -6.06 19.60
CA ASN A 288 31.31 -6.53 18.77
C ASN A 288 31.88 -7.19 17.50
N LEU A 289 31.37 -8.38 17.13
CA LEU A 289 31.73 -9.05 15.87
C LEU A 289 31.07 -8.38 14.65
N ALA A 290 30.21 -7.38 14.87
CA ALA A 290 29.77 -6.42 13.88
C ALA A 290 30.97 -5.88 13.08
N SER A 291 30.96 -6.15 11.78
CA SER A 291 31.83 -5.55 10.79
C SER A 291 31.07 -4.53 9.96
N LEU A 292 31.76 -3.65 9.23
CA LEU A 292 31.11 -2.76 8.25
C LEU A 292 30.17 -3.50 7.29
N TYR A 293 30.51 -4.74 6.93
CA TYR A 293 29.69 -5.60 6.07
C TYR A 293 28.36 -6.02 6.72
N ASN A 294 28.21 -5.81 8.03
CA ASN A 294 26.96 -6.00 8.76
C ASN A 294 26.12 -4.71 8.81
N TYR A 295 26.55 -3.64 8.14
CA TYR A 295 25.85 -2.35 8.07
C TYR A 295 25.77 -1.85 6.62
N SER A 296 26.21 -2.66 5.66
CA SER A 296 26.09 -2.40 4.22
C SER A 296 24.66 -2.66 3.76
N SER A 297 23.92 -1.58 3.50
CA SER A 297 22.64 -1.63 2.80
C SER A 297 22.62 -0.55 1.72
N LEU A 298 22.24 -0.91 0.50
CA LEU A 298 21.85 0.07 -0.51
C LEU A 298 20.63 0.82 0.03
N SER A 299 20.71 2.16 0.10
CA SER A 299 19.61 2.98 0.63
C SER A 299 18.57 3.28 -0.44
N PHE A 300 19.02 3.55 -1.67
CA PHE A 300 18.16 3.87 -2.80
C PHE A 300 18.68 3.21 -4.07
N GLU A 301 17.79 2.65 -4.88
CA GLU A 301 18.15 2.19 -6.21
C GLU A 301 18.32 3.37 -7.17
N ASN A 302 19.22 3.26 -8.14
CA ASN A 302 19.33 4.27 -9.18
C ASN A 302 18.35 3.93 -10.32
N PRO A 303 17.32 4.75 -10.57
CA PRO A 303 16.29 4.44 -11.57
C PRO A 303 16.78 4.59 -13.02
N LYS A 304 18.02 5.07 -13.25
CA LYS A 304 18.61 5.31 -14.57
C LYS A 304 19.83 4.45 -14.87
N ASP A 305 20.41 3.80 -13.86
CA ASP A 305 21.64 3.04 -14.01
C ASP A 305 21.62 1.83 -13.06
N ASP A 306 21.30 0.66 -13.61
CA ASP A 306 21.25 -0.61 -12.89
C ASP A 306 22.65 -1.14 -12.50
N THR A 307 23.72 -0.57 -13.05
CA THR A 307 25.09 -0.90 -12.66
C THR A 307 25.46 -0.29 -11.31
N LEU A 308 24.80 0.81 -10.91
CA LEU A 308 24.93 1.45 -9.60
C LEU A 308 24.07 0.72 -8.55
N ASN A 309 24.30 -0.57 -8.42
CA ASN A 309 23.63 -1.46 -7.48
C ASN A 309 24.43 -1.63 -6.18
N HIS A 310 23.88 -2.40 -5.25
CA HIS A 310 24.49 -2.63 -3.93
C HIS A 310 25.95 -3.10 -4.03
N LYS A 311 26.23 -4.07 -4.90
CA LYS A 311 27.59 -4.61 -5.10
C LYS A 311 28.57 -3.53 -5.53
N PHE A 312 28.17 -2.62 -6.43
CA PHE A 312 29.02 -1.53 -6.87
C PHE A 312 29.45 -0.63 -5.69
N TYR A 313 28.52 -0.21 -4.85
CA TYR A 313 28.85 0.66 -3.71
C TYR A 313 29.70 -0.07 -2.65
N ASP A 314 29.42 -1.35 -2.39
CA ASP A 314 30.24 -2.17 -1.49
C ASP A 314 31.70 -2.24 -1.97
N GLU A 315 31.92 -2.44 -3.28
CA GLU A 315 33.27 -2.48 -3.85
C GLU A 315 34.00 -1.14 -3.66
N GLN A 316 33.30 -0.01 -3.82
CA GLN A 316 33.86 1.32 -3.58
C GLN A 316 34.27 1.51 -2.11
N TRP A 317 33.41 1.10 -1.16
CA TRP A 317 33.72 1.16 0.27
C TRP A 317 34.95 0.35 0.61
N MET A 318 35.04 -0.88 0.10
CA MET A 318 36.19 -1.75 0.31
C MET A 318 37.49 -1.14 -0.22
N VAL A 319 37.46 -0.49 -1.38
CA VAL A 319 38.65 0.18 -1.94
C VAL A 319 39.12 1.32 -1.03
N LEU A 320 38.20 2.16 -0.53
CA LEU A 320 38.53 3.28 0.35
C LEU A 320 39.14 2.80 1.67
N LEU A 321 38.57 1.77 2.27
CA LEU A 321 39.02 1.25 3.56
C LEU A 321 40.32 0.45 3.44
N LYS A 322 40.52 -0.34 2.37
CA LYS A 322 41.79 -1.02 2.07
C LYS A 322 42.94 -0.02 1.92
N LYS A 323 42.67 1.12 1.29
CA LYS A 323 43.63 2.22 1.13
C LYS A 323 43.77 3.09 2.39
N ASN A 324 42.90 2.89 3.39
CA ASN A 324 42.77 3.77 4.55
C ASN A 324 42.64 5.25 4.13
N ASP A 325 41.86 5.53 3.07
CA ASP A 325 41.69 6.87 2.50
C ASP A 325 40.70 7.71 3.33
N ARG A 326 41.17 8.08 4.53
CA ARG A 326 40.38 8.83 5.52
C ARG A 326 39.88 10.16 4.96
N LYS A 327 40.69 10.87 4.17
CA LYS A 327 40.32 12.18 3.63
C LYS A 327 39.11 12.09 2.70
N THR A 328 39.07 11.07 1.84
CA THR A 328 37.92 10.85 0.95
C THR A 328 36.66 10.49 1.72
N ILE A 329 36.78 9.67 2.77
CA ILE A 329 35.65 9.31 3.63
C ILE A 329 35.11 10.52 4.42
N GLU A 330 36.00 11.37 4.96
CA GLU A 330 35.62 12.60 5.65
C GLU A 330 34.83 13.54 4.71
N ASN A 331 35.31 13.70 3.47
CA ASN A 331 34.61 14.50 2.46
C ASN A 331 33.21 13.93 2.10
N LEU A 332 33.05 12.60 2.05
CA LEU A 332 31.73 11.97 1.85
C LEU A 332 30.78 12.26 3.01
N LEU A 333 31.26 12.14 4.25
CA LEU A 333 30.49 12.47 5.46
C LEU A 333 30.11 13.97 5.51
N ASP A 334 30.99 14.86 5.08
CA ASP A 334 30.72 16.30 4.97
C ASP A 334 29.62 16.59 3.93
N GLN A 335 29.71 15.95 2.76
CA GLN A 335 28.67 16.08 1.72
C GLN A 335 27.32 15.55 2.21
N TYR A 336 27.33 14.41 2.90
CA TYR A 336 26.13 13.80 3.47
C TYR A 336 25.50 14.65 4.56
N THR A 337 26.27 15.18 5.52
CA THR A 337 25.75 16.11 6.54
C THR A 337 25.23 17.42 5.92
N GLY A 338 25.88 17.88 4.84
CA GLY A 338 25.37 18.96 4.00
C GLY A 338 23.99 18.66 3.41
N LEU A 339 23.78 17.44 2.90
CA LEU A 339 22.48 16.98 2.41
C LEU A 339 21.43 16.90 3.50
N LEU A 340 21.76 16.35 4.68
CA LEU A 340 20.84 16.29 5.81
C LEU A 340 20.39 17.69 6.23
N LYS A 341 21.34 18.63 6.35
CA LYS A 341 21.05 20.03 6.68
C LYS A 341 20.22 20.71 5.60
N LYS A 342 20.60 20.54 4.33
CA LYS A 342 19.83 21.04 3.19
C LYS A 342 18.40 20.53 3.26
N ASN A 343 18.20 19.27 3.68
CA ASN A 343 16.91 18.61 3.73
C ASN A 343 16.13 18.73 5.04
N GLU A 344 16.60 19.53 6.00
CA GLU A 344 15.96 19.69 7.32
C GLU A 344 15.80 18.35 8.07
N ILE A 345 16.67 17.38 7.76
CA ILE A 345 16.67 16.07 8.41
C ILE A 345 17.42 16.18 9.73
N GLY A 346 16.82 15.71 10.82
CA GLY A 346 17.44 15.71 12.14
C GLY A 346 18.65 14.77 12.19
N TYR A 347 19.80 15.30 12.59
CA TYR A 347 20.98 14.50 12.88
C TYR A 347 21.79 15.11 14.02
N GLN A 348 22.48 14.24 14.75
CA GLN A 348 23.50 14.59 15.72
C GLN A 348 24.68 13.69 15.40
N PHE A 349 25.75 14.24 14.83
CA PHE A 349 26.92 13.46 14.41
C PHE A 349 28.17 14.33 14.40
N LYS A 350 29.21 13.94 15.13
CA LYS A 350 30.51 14.64 15.14
C LYS A 350 31.50 14.01 14.15
N HIS A 351 31.39 14.34 12.85
CA HIS A 351 32.19 13.76 11.75
C HIS A 351 33.70 13.68 12.01
N LYS A 352 34.30 14.71 12.63
CA LYS A 352 35.76 14.75 12.91
C LYS A 352 36.26 13.68 13.89
N LYS A 353 35.41 13.16 14.77
CA LYS A 353 35.76 12.04 15.66
C LYS A 353 35.21 10.72 15.15
N TRP A 354 34.20 10.77 14.28
CA TRP A 354 33.53 9.58 13.76
C TRP A 354 34.44 8.71 12.91
N ILE A 355 35.32 9.35 12.11
CA ILE A 355 36.27 8.64 11.25
C ILE A 355 37.25 7.76 12.03
N ASP A 356 37.51 8.09 13.30
CA ASP A 356 38.40 7.30 14.16
C ASP A 356 37.74 6.01 14.66
N TYR A 357 36.41 5.96 14.67
CA TYR A 357 35.65 4.75 14.97
C TYR A 357 35.39 3.90 13.73
N LEU A 358 35.79 4.37 12.53
CA LEU A 358 35.57 3.60 11.32
C LEU A 358 36.45 2.34 11.30
N PRO A 359 35.87 1.22 10.89
CA PRO A 359 36.54 -0.07 10.85
C PRO A 359 37.78 -0.10 9.94
N GLY A 360 38.91 -0.61 10.45
CA GLY A 360 40.16 -0.76 9.69
C GLY A 360 40.29 -2.09 8.93
N TYR A 361 40.95 -2.07 7.76
CA TYR A 361 41.37 -3.28 7.04
C TYR A 361 42.33 -4.13 7.89
N PRO A 362 42.31 -5.48 7.80
CA PRO A 362 41.44 -6.34 6.98
C PRO A 362 40.11 -6.73 7.61
N TYR A 363 39.88 -6.30 8.85
CA TYR A 363 38.88 -6.93 9.70
C TYR A 363 37.57 -6.19 9.77
N TYR A 364 37.64 -4.88 9.57
CA TYR A 364 36.53 -3.97 9.51
C TYR A 364 35.56 -4.04 10.70
N PHE A 365 36.08 -4.27 11.91
CA PHE A 365 35.27 -4.31 13.13
C PHE A 365 34.80 -2.93 13.57
N ILE A 366 33.54 -2.84 13.97
CA ILE A 366 32.93 -1.62 14.48
C ILE A 366 33.19 -1.49 15.98
N ASP A 367 33.56 -0.29 16.43
CA ASP A 367 33.75 0.01 17.84
C ASP A 367 32.44 -0.20 18.61
N TYR A 368 32.49 -0.96 19.72
CA TYR A 368 31.33 -1.27 20.55
C TYR A 368 30.61 -0.01 21.06
N LYS A 369 31.32 1.12 21.21
CA LYS A 369 30.76 2.42 21.60
C LYS A 369 29.76 2.98 20.60
N LEU A 370 29.82 2.55 19.35
CA LEU A 370 28.85 2.91 18.31
C LEU A 370 27.58 2.06 18.37
N ASN A 371 27.64 0.87 18.99
CA ASN A 371 26.51 -0.03 19.13
C ASN A 371 25.82 0.09 20.50
N SER A 372 26.45 0.73 21.48
CA SER A 372 25.78 1.09 22.73
C SER A 372 24.84 2.26 22.44
N SER A 373 23.60 1.96 22.07
CA SER A 373 22.52 2.87 22.45
C SER A 373 22.59 2.95 23.97
N GLU A 374 23.14 4.02 24.54
CA GLU A 374 22.90 4.33 25.95
C GLU A 374 21.42 4.71 26.08
N LEU A 375 20.54 3.71 25.99
CA LEU A 375 19.25 3.71 26.67
C LEU A 375 19.53 3.41 28.15
N VAL A 376 20.29 4.30 28.79
CA VAL A 376 20.39 4.31 30.24
C VAL A 376 19.19 5.08 30.76
N SER A 377 18.05 4.40 30.86
CA SER A 377 16.99 4.78 31.80
C SER A 377 17.20 3.97 33.07
N TYR A 378 18.01 4.48 34.00
CA TYR A 378 17.94 4.02 35.39
C TYR A 378 17.25 5.09 36.21
N GLU A 379 16.17 4.72 36.88
CA GLU A 379 15.64 5.49 37.99
C GLU A 379 16.67 5.50 39.11
N THR A 380 17.26 6.67 39.36
CA THR A 380 17.82 6.98 40.67
C THR A 380 17.17 8.28 41.14
N ASN A 381 16.34 8.15 42.19
CA ASN A 381 15.76 9.26 42.96
C ASN A 381 14.80 10.20 42.21
N GLY A 382 13.91 9.68 41.35
CA GLY A 382 12.75 10.44 40.86
C GLY A 382 13.04 11.57 39.88
N VAL A 383 14.24 11.60 39.27
CA VAL A 383 14.58 12.57 38.22
C VAL A 383 14.65 11.85 36.87
N HIS A 384 13.72 12.14 35.97
CA HIS A 384 13.80 11.73 34.57
C HIS A 384 15.01 12.41 33.90
N LYS A 385 16.14 11.71 33.82
CA LYS A 385 17.22 12.12 32.90
C LYS A 385 16.83 11.70 31.49
N LYS A 386 16.59 12.68 30.61
CA LYS A 386 16.50 12.44 29.16
C LYS A 386 17.75 11.68 28.71
N SER A 387 17.56 10.51 28.10
CA SER A 387 18.62 9.83 27.37
C SER A 387 19.16 10.80 26.32
N LYS A 388 20.46 11.05 26.38
CA LYS A 388 21.15 11.90 25.42
C LYS A 388 21.69 10.96 24.36
N ILE A 389 20.89 10.66 23.34
CA ILE A 389 21.37 9.93 22.17
C ILE A 389 22.55 10.74 21.63
N GLN A 390 23.78 10.23 21.80
CA GLN A 390 24.97 11.04 21.57
C GLN A 390 25.17 11.33 20.09
N ASP A 391 24.81 10.40 19.21
CA ASP A 391 24.80 10.61 17.77
C ASP A 391 23.68 9.79 17.10
N TYR A 392 22.88 10.39 16.20
CA TYR A 392 21.84 9.70 15.40
C TYR A 392 21.58 10.41 14.08
N ILE A 393 21.09 9.68 13.08
CA ILE A 393 20.50 10.24 11.86
C ILE A 393 19.03 9.82 11.84
N ASN A 394 18.12 10.76 11.56
CA ASN A 394 16.72 10.40 11.33
C ASN A 394 16.56 9.73 9.96
N GLN A 395 16.90 8.44 9.88
CA GLN A 395 16.86 7.65 8.66
C GLN A 395 15.45 7.55 8.07
N SER A 396 14.42 7.47 8.92
CA SER A 396 13.03 7.45 8.45
C SER A 396 12.70 8.73 7.68
N SER A 397 13.11 9.90 8.19
CA SER A 397 12.91 11.17 7.48
C SER A 397 13.73 11.25 6.19
N LEU A 398 14.95 10.70 6.18
CA LEU A 398 15.77 10.62 4.97
C LEU A 398 15.07 9.78 3.90
N ASN A 399 14.64 8.56 4.25
CA ASN A 399 13.93 7.66 3.36
C ASN A 399 12.67 8.31 2.81
N GLN A 400 11.81 8.84 3.68
CA GLN A 400 10.57 9.50 3.25
C GLN A 400 10.82 10.65 2.27
N VAL A 401 11.84 11.49 2.51
CA VAL A 401 12.15 12.61 1.61
C VAL A 401 12.46 12.12 0.20
N TYR A 402 13.37 11.14 0.07
CA TYR A 402 13.81 10.68 -1.24
C TYR A 402 12.82 9.72 -1.90
N GLU A 403 12.15 8.85 -1.14
CA GLU A 403 11.05 8.00 -1.64
C GLU A 403 9.88 8.84 -2.17
N ASN A 404 9.50 9.91 -1.47
CA ASN A 404 8.44 10.81 -1.94
C ASN A 404 8.84 11.56 -3.21
N ILE A 405 10.10 11.97 -3.35
CA ILE A 405 10.63 12.59 -4.58
C ILE A 405 10.66 11.59 -5.73
N GLU A 406 11.15 10.37 -5.48
CA GLU A 406 11.21 9.29 -6.45
C GLU A 406 9.82 8.95 -6.97
N PHE A 407 8.89 8.70 -6.04
CA PHE A 407 7.49 8.44 -6.36
C PHE A 407 6.89 9.56 -7.19
N ALA A 408 7.18 10.83 -6.86
CA ALA A 408 6.71 11.98 -7.62
C ALA A 408 7.23 12.00 -9.07
N LYS A 409 8.49 11.60 -9.28
CA LYS A 409 9.18 11.64 -10.57
C LYS A 409 8.83 10.47 -11.48
N TYR A 410 8.81 9.25 -10.95
CA TYR A 410 8.83 8.04 -11.77
C TYR A 410 7.52 7.25 -11.76
N ASN A 411 6.69 7.40 -10.73
CA ASN A 411 5.45 6.63 -10.64
C ASN A 411 4.31 7.36 -11.37
N SER A 412 3.59 6.67 -12.26
CA SER A 412 2.34 7.18 -12.81
C SER A 412 1.21 6.94 -11.81
N THR A 413 0.44 7.98 -11.47
CA THR A 413 -0.79 7.86 -10.65
C THR A 413 -2.05 8.06 -11.45
N TRP A 414 -1.95 8.21 -12.77
CA TRP A 414 -3.11 8.49 -13.62
C TRP A 414 -4.21 7.42 -13.51
N PHE A 415 -3.80 6.17 -13.27
CA PHE A 415 -4.70 5.03 -13.12
C PHE A 415 -4.95 4.62 -11.67
N ASP A 416 -4.38 5.33 -10.69
CA ASP A 416 -4.63 5.05 -9.28
C ASP A 416 -6.13 5.12 -9.01
N TYR A 417 -6.65 4.05 -8.42
CA TYR A 417 -8.05 3.92 -8.04
C TYR A 417 -9.08 4.11 -9.17
N ILE A 418 -8.67 4.08 -10.45
CA ILE A 418 -9.57 4.38 -11.58
C ILE A 418 -10.77 3.43 -11.64
N GLN A 419 -10.58 2.16 -11.27
CA GLN A 419 -11.63 1.16 -11.19
C GLN A 419 -12.75 1.57 -10.21
N TYR A 420 -12.39 2.20 -9.09
CA TYR A 420 -13.35 2.68 -8.11
C TYR A 420 -14.09 3.91 -8.64
N TYR A 421 -13.39 4.86 -9.27
CA TYR A 421 -14.05 6.03 -9.87
C TYR A 421 -15.04 5.65 -10.98
N LEU A 422 -14.65 4.70 -11.84
CA LEU A 422 -15.54 4.17 -12.89
C LEU A 422 -16.76 3.45 -12.28
N LEU A 423 -16.56 2.62 -11.26
CA LEU A 423 -17.65 1.89 -10.62
C LEU A 423 -18.63 2.84 -9.89
N THR A 424 -18.12 3.79 -9.11
CA THR A 424 -18.95 4.80 -8.43
C THR A 424 -19.71 5.66 -9.44
N ALA A 425 -19.05 6.12 -10.51
CA ALA A 425 -19.70 6.85 -11.59
C ALA A 425 -20.82 6.03 -12.24
N LEU A 426 -20.60 4.73 -12.44
CA LEU A 426 -21.59 3.84 -13.02
C LEU A 426 -22.80 3.67 -12.10
N ILE A 427 -22.59 3.44 -10.80
CA ILE A 427 -23.67 3.29 -9.81
C ILE A 427 -24.57 4.54 -9.81
N VAL A 428 -23.95 5.73 -9.75
CA VAL A 428 -24.71 7.00 -9.77
C VAL A 428 -25.39 7.22 -11.12
N THR A 429 -24.73 6.84 -12.23
CA THR A 429 -25.35 6.89 -13.58
C THR A 429 -26.60 6.05 -13.64
N VAL A 430 -26.53 4.80 -13.17
CA VAL A 430 -27.67 3.88 -13.17
C VAL A 430 -28.79 4.41 -12.28
N LEU A 431 -28.49 5.00 -11.12
CA LEU A 431 -29.49 5.64 -10.27
C LEU A 431 -30.21 6.79 -11.00
N ILE A 432 -29.47 7.67 -11.68
CA ILE A 432 -30.03 8.80 -12.42
C ILE A 432 -30.82 8.34 -13.65
N ILE A 433 -30.32 7.35 -14.38
CA ILE A 433 -30.94 6.87 -15.61
C ILE A 433 -32.19 6.02 -15.32
N THR A 434 -32.18 5.18 -14.28
CA THR A 434 -33.38 4.46 -13.82
C THR A 434 -34.47 5.45 -13.40
N PHE A 435 -34.13 6.53 -12.68
CA PHE A 435 -35.05 7.62 -12.39
C PHE A 435 -35.61 8.24 -13.66
N ARG A 436 -34.76 8.44 -14.67
CA ARG A 436 -35.15 9.09 -15.92
C ARG A 436 -36.01 8.18 -16.80
N PHE A 437 -35.76 6.88 -16.81
CA PHE A 437 -36.46 5.94 -17.69
C PHE A 437 -37.74 5.37 -17.07
N SER A 438 -37.83 5.29 -15.74
CA SER A 438 -39.04 4.81 -15.05
C SER A 438 -39.92 5.94 -14.50
N SER A 439 -41.21 5.69 -14.31
CA SER A 439 -42.12 6.69 -13.71
C SER A 439 -41.68 7.00 -12.28
N PHE A 440 -42.00 8.20 -11.77
CA PHE A 440 -41.63 8.57 -10.39
C PHE A 440 -42.12 7.54 -9.36
N LYS A 441 -43.38 7.09 -9.52
CA LYS A 441 -44.00 6.05 -8.69
C LYS A 441 -43.18 4.75 -8.72
N VAL A 442 -42.84 4.24 -9.90
CA VAL A 442 -42.09 2.97 -10.06
C VAL A 442 -40.68 3.10 -9.50
N TRP A 443 -39.99 4.21 -9.79
CA TRP A 443 -38.66 4.46 -9.27
C TRP A 443 -38.63 4.55 -7.74
N LEU A 444 -39.57 5.27 -7.14
CA LEU A 444 -39.66 5.43 -5.68
C LEU A 444 -39.96 4.08 -4.99
N ILE A 445 -40.89 3.29 -5.54
CA ILE A 445 -41.17 1.93 -5.04
C ILE A 445 -39.93 1.04 -5.16
N SER A 446 -39.17 1.17 -6.26
CA SER A 446 -37.92 0.41 -6.44
C SER A 446 -36.88 0.77 -5.38
N LEU A 447 -36.73 2.06 -5.07
CA LEU A 447 -35.76 2.54 -4.09
C LEU A 447 -36.11 2.08 -2.66
N ILE A 448 -37.36 2.29 -2.24
CA ILE A 448 -37.84 1.86 -0.92
C ILE A 448 -37.83 0.34 -0.81
N GLY A 449 -38.29 -0.36 -1.85
CA GLY A 449 -38.34 -1.81 -1.87
C GLY A 449 -36.96 -2.45 -1.90
N ALA A 450 -35.93 -1.81 -2.47
CA ALA A 450 -34.55 -2.28 -2.35
C ALA A 450 -34.07 -2.27 -0.88
N GLY A 451 -34.42 -1.23 -0.12
CA GLY A 451 -34.13 -1.17 1.32
C GLY A 451 -34.85 -2.27 2.11
N ILE A 452 -36.14 -2.51 1.81
CA ILE A 452 -36.92 -3.59 2.44
C ILE A 452 -36.31 -4.96 2.08
N LEU A 453 -35.93 -5.19 0.83
CA LEU A 453 -35.30 -6.44 0.40
C LEU A 453 -33.95 -6.69 1.06
N ALA A 454 -33.17 -5.64 1.34
CA ALA A 454 -31.92 -5.77 2.09
C ALA A 454 -32.17 -6.24 3.53
N ILE A 455 -33.20 -5.70 4.20
CA ILE A 455 -33.62 -6.14 5.53
C ILE A 455 -34.11 -7.59 5.48
N LEU A 456 -35.01 -7.92 4.53
CA LEU A 456 -35.52 -9.27 4.36
C LEU A 456 -34.39 -10.27 4.08
N GLY A 457 -33.47 -9.94 3.17
CA GLY A 457 -32.31 -10.77 2.87
C GLY A 457 -31.43 -11.03 4.09
N SER A 458 -31.25 -10.02 4.96
CA SER A 458 -30.52 -10.17 6.22
C SER A 458 -31.25 -11.09 7.21
N VAL A 459 -32.56 -10.93 7.36
CA VAL A 459 -33.40 -11.79 8.22
C VAL A 459 -33.43 -13.23 7.73
N PHE A 460 -33.53 -13.44 6.42
CA PHE A 460 -33.41 -14.77 5.81
C PHE A 460 -32.03 -15.37 6.04
N GLY A 461 -30.95 -14.57 5.94
CA GLY A 461 -29.60 -15.00 6.24
C GLY A 461 -29.45 -15.52 7.67
N ILE A 462 -29.94 -14.76 8.66
CA ILE A 462 -29.93 -15.16 10.08
C ILE A 462 -30.77 -16.43 10.32
N SER A 463 -31.91 -16.53 9.63
CA SER A 463 -32.80 -17.69 9.78
C SER A 463 -32.19 -18.97 9.20
N ILE A 464 -31.51 -18.87 8.05
CA ILE A 464 -30.77 -19.99 7.45
C ILE A 464 -29.63 -20.43 8.38
N ASP A 465 -28.90 -19.47 8.94
CA ASP A 465 -27.84 -19.72 9.93
C ASP A 465 -28.38 -20.48 11.15
N ALA A 466 -29.51 -20.05 11.72
CA ALA A 466 -30.10 -20.69 12.89
C ALA A 466 -30.55 -22.15 12.65
N VAL A 467 -30.89 -22.53 11.41
CA VAL A 467 -31.41 -23.88 11.08
C VAL A 467 -30.34 -24.82 10.56
N ILE A 468 -29.43 -24.33 9.72
CA ILE A 468 -28.45 -25.16 8.98
C ILE A 468 -27.02 -24.93 9.51
N GLY A 469 -26.82 -23.94 10.38
CA GLY A 469 -25.52 -23.44 10.81
C GLY A 469 -24.94 -22.41 9.84
N TYR A 470 -24.04 -21.56 10.33
CA TYR A 470 -23.50 -20.44 9.57
C TYR A 470 -22.74 -20.94 8.35
N THR A 471 -23.35 -20.84 7.17
CA THR A 471 -22.62 -20.96 5.92
C THR A 471 -22.23 -19.57 5.47
N ARG A 472 -20.91 -19.31 5.35
CA ARG A 472 -20.37 -18.06 4.79
C ARG A 472 -20.92 -17.76 3.39
N TYR A 473 -21.53 -18.76 2.76
CA TYR A 473 -22.14 -18.74 1.45
C TYR A 473 -23.55 -18.14 1.39
N SER A 474 -24.27 -18.08 2.51
CA SER A 474 -25.68 -17.64 2.55
C SER A 474 -25.93 -16.29 1.87
N PRO A 475 -25.10 -15.24 2.05
CA PRO A 475 -25.31 -13.95 1.38
C PRO A 475 -25.28 -14.06 -0.14
N TYR A 476 -24.34 -14.83 -0.70
CA TYR A 476 -24.22 -15.01 -2.16
C TYR A 476 -25.44 -15.73 -2.72
N LEU A 477 -25.91 -16.78 -2.04
CA LEU A 477 -27.09 -17.55 -2.46
C LEU A 477 -28.36 -16.71 -2.44
N ILE A 478 -28.55 -15.88 -1.40
CA ILE A 478 -29.70 -14.97 -1.28
C ILE A 478 -29.67 -13.92 -2.40
N LEU A 479 -28.51 -13.33 -2.67
CA LEU A 479 -28.35 -12.34 -3.75
C LEU A 479 -28.60 -12.98 -5.13
N LEU A 480 -28.08 -14.18 -5.37
CA LEU A 480 -28.32 -14.92 -6.61
C LEU A 480 -29.81 -15.26 -6.78
N PHE A 481 -30.47 -15.71 -5.70
CA PHE A 481 -31.91 -15.99 -5.71
C PHE A 481 -32.74 -14.76 -6.04
N PHE A 482 -32.48 -13.61 -5.40
CA PHE A 482 -33.15 -12.35 -5.74
C PHE A 482 -32.89 -11.94 -7.18
N TYR A 483 -31.65 -12.06 -7.66
CA TYR A 483 -31.31 -11.74 -9.05
C TYR A 483 -32.12 -12.60 -10.05
N LEU A 484 -32.24 -13.90 -9.80
CA LEU A 484 -33.05 -14.81 -10.61
C LEU A 484 -34.55 -14.48 -10.56
N ILE A 485 -35.08 -14.12 -9.38
CA ILE A 485 -36.46 -13.64 -9.24
C ILE A 485 -36.68 -12.39 -10.07
N PHE A 486 -35.77 -11.42 -10.02
CA PHE A 486 -35.91 -10.18 -10.78
C PHE A 486 -35.97 -10.46 -12.27
N ILE A 487 -35.10 -11.34 -12.78
CA ILE A 487 -35.14 -11.79 -14.18
C ILE A 487 -36.47 -12.47 -14.51
N PHE A 488 -36.93 -13.39 -13.67
CA PHE A 488 -38.15 -14.16 -13.90
C PHE A 488 -39.39 -13.25 -13.94
N VAL A 489 -39.60 -12.44 -12.90
CA VAL A 489 -40.78 -11.56 -12.78
C VAL A 489 -40.78 -10.50 -13.88
N MET A 490 -39.63 -9.89 -14.16
CA MET A 490 -39.49 -8.91 -15.24
C MET A 490 -39.78 -9.55 -16.60
N SER A 491 -39.21 -10.73 -16.89
CA SER A 491 -39.41 -11.43 -18.16
C SER A 491 -40.88 -11.85 -18.35
N TYR A 492 -41.52 -12.34 -17.29
CA TYR A 492 -42.92 -12.71 -17.30
C TYR A 492 -43.83 -11.51 -17.58
N GLY A 493 -43.62 -10.39 -16.88
CA GLY A 493 -44.38 -9.16 -17.07
C GLY A 493 -44.20 -8.56 -18.47
N LEU A 494 -42.97 -8.50 -18.97
CA LEU A 494 -42.67 -8.01 -20.33
C LEU A 494 -43.31 -8.88 -21.43
N ARG A 495 -43.38 -10.21 -21.25
CA ARG A 495 -44.00 -11.13 -22.22
C ARG A 495 -45.52 -11.06 -22.20
N THR A 496 -46.12 -11.05 -21.00
CA THR A 496 -47.58 -11.07 -20.82
C THR A 496 -48.22 -9.68 -20.97
N LYS A 497 -47.42 -8.61 -20.89
CA LYS A 497 -47.86 -7.21 -20.86
C LYS A 497 -48.78 -6.90 -19.67
N LYS A 498 -48.67 -7.65 -18.57
CA LYS A 498 -49.41 -7.45 -17.31
C LYS A 498 -48.51 -6.91 -16.22
N TYR A 499 -49.11 -6.32 -15.18
CA TYR A 499 -48.40 -5.84 -13.97
C TYR A 499 -47.29 -4.83 -14.29
N LYS A 500 -47.62 -3.77 -15.03
CA LYS A 500 -46.67 -2.74 -15.49
C LYS A 500 -45.87 -2.16 -14.32
N ILE A 501 -46.48 -1.92 -13.17
CA ILE A 501 -45.76 -1.33 -12.02
C ILE A 501 -44.71 -2.31 -11.49
N ILE A 502 -45.10 -3.55 -11.17
CA ILE A 502 -44.21 -4.58 -10.63
C ILE A 502 -43.09 -4.90 -11.62
N THR A 503 -43.42 -5.03 -12.91
CA THR A 503 -42.44 -5.28 -13.98
C THR A 503 -41.40 -4.16 -14.05
N GLY A 504 -41.83 -2.90 -13.88
CA GLY A 504 -40.92 -1.75 -13.87
C GLY A 504 -40.01 -1.74 -12.65
N VAL A 505 -40.54 -2.12 -11.48
CA VAL A 505 -39.77 -2.21 -10.23
C VAL A 505 -38.69 -3.29 -10.33
N THR A 506 -39.06 -4.50 -10.78
CA THR A 506 -38.11 -5.60 -10.93
C THR A 506 -37.11 -5.35 -12.05
N LEU A 507 -37.49 -4.63 -13.12
CA LEU A 507 -36.56 -4.14 -14.13
C LEU A 507 -35.50 -3.21 -13.52
N ASN A 508 -35.90 -2.24 -12.69
CA ASN A 508 -34.94 -1.36 -12.02
C ASN A 508 -33.98 -2.13 -11.11
N TRP A 509 -34.47 -3.12 -10.34
CA TRP A 509 -33.62 -3.96 -9.50
C TRP A 509 -32.65 -4.83 -10.29
N PHE A 510 -33.12 -5.44 -11.39
CA PHE A 510 -32.25 -6.17 -12.31
C PHE A 510 -31.13 -5.27 -12.85
N VAL A 511 -31.46 -4.07 -13.32
CA VAL A 511 -30.49 -3.13 -13.88
C VAL A 511 -29.44 -2.70 -12.84
N ALA A 512 -29.86 -2.44 -11.60
CA ALA A 512 -28.95 -2.09 -10.51
C ALA A 512 -28.05 -3.26 -10.08
N THR A 513 -28.62 -4.46 -9.92
CA THR A 513 -27.88 -5.64 -9.46
C THR A 513 -26.96 -6.23 -10.54
N ASN A 514 -27.26 -6.03 -11.82
CA ASN A 514 -26.43 -6.48 -12.93
C ASN A 514 -25.03 -5.83 -12.95
N ILE A 515 -24.83 -4.69 -12.26
CA ILE A 515 -23.49 -4.10 -12.05
C ILE A 515 -22.60 -5.06 -11.24
N PHE A 516 -23.17 -5.77 -10.27
CA PHE A 516 -22.41 -6.50 -9.24
C PHE A 516 -22.45 -8.02 -9.41
N ILE A 517 -23.21 -8.54 -10.37
CA ILE A 517 -23.44 -9.99 -10.45
C ILE A 517 -22.15 -10.78 -10.71
N GLY A 518 -21.26 -10.30 -11.58
CA GLY A 518 -20.03 -11.03 -11.88
C GLY A 518 -19.00 -10.96 -10.76
N ILE A 519 -18.87 -9.82 -10.05
CA ILE A 519 -17.98 -9.75 -8.88
C ILE A 519 -18.51 -10.65 -7.77
N MET A 520 -19.84 -10.70 -7.57
CA MET A 520 -20.49 -11.58 -6.60
C MET A 520 -20.20 -13.06 -6.92
N MET A 521 -20.33 -13.48 -8.18
CA MET A 521 -20.02 -14.86 -8.59
C MET A 521 -18.53 -15.21 -8.42
N LEU A 522 -17.63 -14.29 -8.73
CA LEU A 522 -16.19 -14.50 -8.56
C LEU A 522 -15.80 -14.59 -7.08
N SER A 523 -16.37 -13.73 -6.23
CA SER A 523 -16.19 -13.79 -4.77
C SER A 523 -16.74 -15.10 -4.19
N PHE A 524 -17.93 -15.53 -4.62
CA PHE A 524 -18.51 -16.80 -4.21
C PHE A 524 -17.60 -17.99 -4.57
N TYR A 525 -17.10 -18.03 -5.81
CA TYR A 525 -16.15 -19.04 -6.24
C TYR A 525 -14.85 -19.01 -5.43
N THR A 526 -14.30 -17.81 -5.18
CA THR A 526 -13.07 -17.62 -4.42
C THR A 526 -13.21 -18.11 -2.98
N ASP A 527 -14.35 -17.87 -2.34
CA ASP A 527 -14.63 -18.36 -1.00
C ASP A 527 -14.75 -19.89 -0.97
N ILE A 528 -15.44 -20.51 -1.95
CA ILE A 528 -15.50 -21.98 -2.07
C ILE A 528 -14.09 -22.57 -2.23
N ARG A 529 -13.27 -21.99 -3.11
CA ARG A 529 -11.89 -22.47 -3.33
C ARG A 529 -11.03 -22.29 -2.10
N THR A 530 -11.18 -21.18 -1.38
CA THR A 530 -10.48 -20.95 -0.11
C THR A 530 -10.80 -22.07 0.88
N ASP A 531 -12.07 -22.43 1.04
CA ASP A 531 -12.49 -23.47 1.99
C ASP A 531 -11.98 -24.86 1.60
N ILE A 532 -12.04 -25.21 0.30
CA ILE A 532 -11.51 -26.50 -0.20
C ILE A 532 -10.01 -26.62 0.08
N LEU A 533 -9.24 -25.55 -0.17
CA LEU A 533 -7.80 -25.55 0.04
C LEU A 533 -7.45 -25.52 1.54
N GLN A 534 -8.27 -24.88 2.37
CA GLN A 534 -8.05 -24.82 3.82
C GLN A 534 -8.14 -26.21 4.48
N ILE A 535 -8.93 -27.15 3.95
CA ILE A 535 -8.99 -28.52 4.47
C ILE A 535 -7.60 -29.18 4.48
N ALA A 536 -6.73 -28.80 3.54
CA ALA A 536 -5.39 -29.34 3.37
C ALA A 536 -4.28 -28.46 3.97
N HIS A 537 -4.59 -27.35 4.64
CA HIS A 537 -3.61 -26.40 5.20
C HIS A 537 -3.89 -26.08 6.66
N THR A 538 -2.86 -26.13 7.50
CA THR A 538 -2.93 -25.88 8.95
C THR A 538 -2.68 -24.41 9.34
N GLY A 539 -2.61 -23.50 8.36
CA GLY A 539 -2.38 -22.06 8.57
C GLY A 539 -3.67 -21.24 8.60
N SER A 540 -3.53 -19.93 8.84
CA SER A 540 -4.69 -19.04 8.80
C SER A 540 -5.24 -18.89 7.37
N ARG A 541 -6.53 -18.58 7.21
CA ARG A 541 -7.11 -18.29 5.88
C ARG A 541 -6.42 -17.12 5.18
N TYR A 542 -5.92 -16.17 5.97
CA TYR A 542 -5.23 -15.00 5.49
C TYR A 542 -3.90 -15.41 4.85
N GLU A 543 -3.07 -16.15 5.57
CA GLU A 543 -1.81 -16.71 5.06
C GLU A 543 -2.04 -17.60 3.83
N LEU A 544 -3.11 -18.39 3.81
CA LEU A 544 -3.46 -19.21 2.66
C LEU A 544 -3.77 -18.33 1.43
N ARG A 545 -4.52 -17.24 1.58
CA ARG A 545 -4.83 -16.31 0.48
C ARG A 545 -3.60 -15.58 -0.03
N GLU A 546 -2.71 -15.19 0.87
CA GLU A 546 -1.49 -14.49 0.50
C GLU A 546 -0.45 -15.41 -0.14
N ASN A 547 -0.36 -16.68 0.22
CA ASN A 547 0.71 -17.56 -0.23
C ASN A 547 0.30 -18.57 -1.32
N ASN A 548 -1.00 -18.81 -1.49
CA ASN A 548 -1.48 -19.76 -2.49
C ASN A 548 -1.61 -19.11 -3.88
N ALA A 549 -0.87 -19.65 -4.86
CA ALA A 549 -0.85 -19.12 -6.22
C ALA A 549 -2.23 -19.08 -6.90
N GLU A 550 -3.11 -20.05 -6.63
CA GLU A 550 -4.47 -20.06 -7.20
C GLU A 550 -5.32 -18.93 -6.62
N LEU A 551 -5.27 -18.71 -5.29
CA LEU A 551 -6.03 -17.64 -4.64
C LEU A 551 -5.51 -16.26 -5.02
N GLN A 552 -4.18 -16.09 -5.14
CA GLN A 552 -3.58 -14.87 -5.70
C GLN A 552 -4.04 -14.61 -7.15
N MET A 553 -4.13 -15.65 -7.98
CA MET A 553 -4.64 -15.54 -9.34
C MET A 553 -6.10 -15.08 -9.36
N LEU A 554 -6.96 -15.62 -8.48
CA LEU A 554 -8.36 -15.19 -8.35
C LEU A 554 -8.49 -13.76 -7.85
N GLN A 555 -7.60 -13.32 -6.94
CA GLN A 555 -7.54 -11.93 -6.51
C GLN A 555 -7.16 -11.00 -7.65
N LYS A 556 -6.12 -11.33 -8.43
CA LYS A 556 -5.74 -10.57 -9.64
C LYS A 556 -6.87 -10.53 -10.67
N PHE A 557 -7.59 -11.63 -10.86
CA PHE A 557 -8.79 -11.63 -11.72
C PHE A 557 -9.91 -10.75 -11.18
N SER A 558 -10.08 -10.66 -9.85
CA SER A 558 -11.05 -9.77 -9.24
C SER A 558 -10.70 -8.30 -9.49
N GLU A 559 -9.42 -7.93 -9.37
CA GLU A 559 -8.93 -6.60 -9.67
C GLU A 559 -9.11 -6.23 -11.15
N ILE A 560 -8.75 -7.13 -12.07
CA ILE A 560 -8.97 -6.97 -13.51
C ILE A 560 -10.48 -6.86 -13.81
N TYR A 561 -11.30 -7.69 -13.17
CA TYR A 561 -12.74 -7.66 -13.36
C TYR A 561 -13.34 -6.33 -12.90
N LEU A 562 -12.91 -5.76 -11.77
CA LEU A 562 -13.36 -4.44 -11.33
C LEU A 562 -13.06 -3.34 -12.36
N LEU A 563 -11.92 -3.41 -13.04
CA LEU A 563 -11.56 -2.47 -14.10
C LEU A 563 -12.42 -2.66 -15.37
N ILE A 564 -12.66 -3.91 -15.78
CA ILE A 564 -13.39 -4.24 -17.02
C ILE A 564 -14.92 -4.16 -16.85
N ASN A 565 -15.43 -4.39 -15.65
CA ASN A 565 -16.86 -4.49 -15.37
C ASN A 565 -17.67 -3.24 -15.81
N PRO A 566 -17.23 -1.99 -15.55
CA PRO A 566 -17.94 -0.83 -16.06
C PRO A 566 -18.08 -0.82 -17.60
N ILE A 567 -17.06 -1.31 -18.32
CA ILE A 567 -17.06 -1.41 -19.79
C ILE A 567 -18.06 -2.49 -20.24
N LEU A 568 -18.02 -3.68 -19.62
CA LEU A 568 -18.98 -4.74 -19.91
C LEU A 568 -20.41 -4.29 -19.62
N TYR A 569 -20.62 -3.56 -18.53
CA TYR A 569 -21.92 -3.03 -18.18
C TYR A 569 -22.40 -2.02 -19.23
N VAL A 570 -21.55 -1.09 -19.68
CA VAL A 570 -21.87 -0.14 -20.76
C VAL A 570 -22.37 -0.89 -22.01
N ILE A 571 -21.67 -1.96 -22.42
CA ILE A 571 -22.09 -2.80 -23.55
C ILE A 571 -23.44 -3.47 -23.26
N SER A 572 -23.62 -4.05 -22.08
CA SER A 572 -24.88 -4.69 -21.68
C SER A 572 -26.05 -3.71 -21.65
N PHE A 573 -25.79 -2.45 -21.26
CA PHE A 573 -26.81 -1.42 -21.10
C PHE A 573 -27.47 -1.06 -22.43
N TYR A 574 -26.74 -1.17 -23.55
CA TYR A 574 -27.31 -1.00 -24.88
C TYR A 574 -28.49 -1.96 -25.13
N PHE A 575 -28.41 -3.20 -24.64
CA PHE A 575 -29.49 -4.18 -24.74
C PHE A 575 -30.59 -3.94 -23.70
N ILE A 576 -30.23 -3.53 -22.48
CA ILE A 576 -31.17 -3.19 -21.40
C ILE A 576 -32.14 -2.07 -21.82
N ILE A 577 -31.70 -1.09 -22.62
CA ILE A 577 -32.57 -0.02 -23.14
C ILE A 577 -33.80 -0.58 -23.87
N ASN A 578 -33.66 -1.71 -24.58
CA ASN A 578 -34.81 -2.33 -25.24
C ASN A 578 -35.84 -2.87 -24.24
N LEU A 579 -35.41 -3.33 -23.07
CA LEU A 579 -36.30 -3.77 -22.00
C LEU A 579 -37.12 -2.59 -21.46
N TYR A 580 -36.48 -1.44 -21.22
CA TYR A 580 -37.18 -0.22 -20.82
C TYR A 580 -38.19 0.26 -21.86
N LYS A 581 -37.83 0.20 -23.16
CA LYS A 581 -38.76 0.55 -24.24
C LYS A 581 -39.97 -0.38 -24.28
N LYS A 582 -39.77 -1.69 -24.12
CA LYS A 582 -40.86 -2.68 -24.07
C LYS A 582 -41.75 -2.46 -22.86
N TRP A 583 -41.15 -2.22 -21.69
CA TRP A 583 -41.86 -1.93 -20.45
C TRP A 583 -42.71 -0.66 -20.57
N GLN A 584 -42.15 0.42 -21.12
CA GLN A 584 -42.87 1.68 -21.28
C GLN A 584 -44.11 1.53 -22.17
N ALA A 585 -44.01 0.70 -23.22
CA ALA A 585 -45.10 0.42 -24.16
C ALA A 585 -46.19 -0.52 -23.60
N MET A 586 -46.05 -1.02 -22.37
CA MET A 586 -47.12 -1.79 -21.71
C MET A 586 -48.33 -0.89 -21.43
N PRO A 587 -49.57 -1.42 -21.48
CA PRO A 587 -50.77 -0.67 -21.10
C PRO A 587 -50.69 -0.24 -19.64
N GLU A 588 -51.23 0.93 -19.32
CA GLU A 588 -51.41 1.33 -17.92
C GLU A 588 -52.45 0.43 -17.25
N GLU A 589 -52.25 0.14 -15.96
CA GLU A 589 -53.14 -0.71 -15.15
C GLU A 589 -54.44 0.01 -14.81
#